data_AF-A0A2S9GRC5-F1
#
_entry.id   AF-A0A2S9GRC5-F1
#
_cell.length_a   1.000
_cell.length_b   1.000
_cell.length_c   1.000
_cell.angle_alpha   90.00
_cell.angle_beta   90.00
_cell.angle_gamma   90.00
#
_symmetry.space_group_name_H-M   'P 1'
#
loop_
_entity.id
_entity.type
_entity.pdbx_description
1 polymer ?
#
loop_
_entity_poly.entity_id
_entity_poly.type
_entity_poly.pdbx_seq_one_letter_code
_entity_poly.pdbx_strand_id
1 'polypeptide(L)' 'LRGGARPPTQEVVAFIDANRGEFGVEPICTTLRSAGVRVAPSTYYANKARTPSARACRDAVIGPALQTL' A
#
# COMPACT_ATOMS: atom_id res chain seq x y z
N LEU A 1 5.55 -11.04 -8.86
CA LEU A 1 6.10 -11.01 -7.47
C LEU A 1 5.18 -11.86 -6.61
N ARG A 2 5.67 -12.98 -6.05
CA ARG A 2 4.83 -13.88 -5.26
C ARG A 2 4.68 -13.32 -3.85
N GLY A 3 3.50 -12.80 -3.54
CA GLY A 3 3.14 -12.33 -2.21
C GLY A 3 3.24 -13.48 -1.21
N GLY A 4 3.98 -13.26 -0.13
CA GLY A 4 3.90 -14.15 1.04
C GLY A 4 2.52 -14.05 1.71
N ALA A 5 2.36 -14.66 2.88
CA ALA A 5 1.10 -14.69 3.62
C ALA A 5 0.50 -13.30 3.96
N ARG A 6 1.28 -12.21 3.83
CA ARG A 6 0.80 -10.84 4.02
C ARG A 6 0.62 -10.15 2.67
N PRO A 7 -0.54 -9.56 2.38
CA PRO A 7 -0.76 -8.80 1.16
C PRO A 7 0.21 -7.61 1.08
N PRO A 8 0.61 -7.20 -0.13
CA PRO A 8 1.48 -6.05 -0.32
C PRO A 8 0.80 -4.77 0.18
N THR A 9 1.61 -3.87 0.74
CA THR A 9 1.12 -2.62 1.34
C THR A 9 0.27 -1.78 0.38
N GLN A 10 0.58 -1.81 -0.93
CA GLN A 10 -0.17 -1.07 -1.94
C GLN A 10 -1.60 -1.59 -2.12
N GLU A 11 -1.81 -2.91 -2.07
CA GLU A 11 -3.16 -3.50 -2.13
C GLU A 11 -3.98 -3.14 -0.89
N VAL A 12 -3.36 -3.17 0.29
CA VAL A 12 -4.02 -2.78 1.55
C VAL A 12 -4.44 -1.31 1.51
N VAL A 13 -3.57 -0.43 1.02
CA VAL A 13 -3.86 1.01 0.90
C VAL A 13 -4.96 1.26 -0.13
N ALA A 14 -4.91 0.59 -1.29
CA ALA A 14 -5.94 0.70 -2.33
C ALA A 14 -7.31 0.24 -1.82
N PHE A 15 -7.35 -0.85 -1.06
CA PHE A 15 -8.58 -1.32 -0.42
C PHE A 15 -9.15 -0.29 0.57
N ILE A 16 -8.31 0.32 1.41
CA ILE A 16 -8.74 1.37 2.34
C ILE A 16 -9.24 2.60 1.56
N ASP A 17 -8.52 3.04 0.51
CA ASP A 17 -8.90 4.18 -0.33
C ASP A 17 -10.28 3.99 -0.97
N ALA A 18 -10.59 2.78 -1.44
CA ALA A 18 -11.87 2.47 -2.08
C ALA A 18 -13.06 2.49 -1.11
N ASN A 19 -12.84 2.17 0.17
CA ASN A 19 -13.92 1.93 1.14
C ASN A 19 -14.06 3.03 2.22
N ARG A 20 -13.03 3.88 2.41
CA ARG A 20 -13.01 4.90 3.47
C ARG A 20 -14.13 5.94 3.38
N GLY A 21 -14.73 6.15 2.20
CA GLY A 21 -15.84 7.08 2.03
C GLY A 21 -17.12 6.62 2.73
N GLU A 22 -17.34 5.31 2.78
CA GLU A 22 -18.53 4.71 3.39
C GLU A 22 -18.29 4.35 4.86
N PHE A 23 -17.14 3.75 5.19
CA PHE A 23 -16.89 3.19 6.53
C PHE A 23 -15.90 3.99 7.38
N GLY A 24 -15.14 4.92 6.79
CA GLY A 24 -14.01 5.57 7.45
C GLY A 24 -12.78 4.65 7.61
N VAL A 25 -11.62 5.24 7.92
CA VAL A 25 -10.33 4.51 7.95
C VAL A 25 -10.17 3.65 9.21
N GLU A 26 -10.55 4.16 10.38
CA GLU A 26 -10.40 3.47 11.67
C GLU A 26 -11.16 2.12 11.71
N PRO A 27 -12.44 2.06 11.28
CA PRO A 27 -13.20 0.81 11.29
C PRO A 27 -12.63 -0.23 10.33
N ILE A 28 -12.20 0.21 9.13
CA ILE A 28 -11.55 -0.67 8.15
C ILE A 28 -10.24 -1.26 8.71
N CYS A 29 -9.38 -0.42 9.30
CA CYS A 29 -8.12 -0.88 9.89
C CYS A 29 -8.36 -1.90 11.01
N THR A 30 -9.42 -1.71 11.81
CA THR A 30 -9.82 -2.64 12.88
C THR A 30 -10.22 -4.00 12.32
N THR A 31 -11.08 -4.03 11.30
CA THR A 31 -11.51 -5.28 10.64
C THR A 31 -10.34 -6.01 9.97
N LEU A 32 -9.48 -5.27 9.27
CA LEU A 32 -8.27 -5.84 8.64
C LEU A 32 -7.33 -6.47 9.69
N ARG A 33 -7.17 -5.83 10.85
CA ARG A 33 -6.38 -6.39 11.95
C ARG A 33 -6.95 -7.71 12.46
N SER A 34 -8.27 -7.80 12.60
CA SER A 34 -8.95 -9.05 12.99
C SER A 34 -8.78 -10.16 11.93
N ALA A 35 -8.71 -9.79 10.65
CA ALA A 35 -8.42 -10.71 9.55
C ALA A 35 -6.91 -11.05 9.38
N GLY A 36 -6.05 -10.62 10.32
CA GLY A 36 -4.61 -10.89 10.28
C GLY A 36 -3.78 -9.90 9.46
N VAL A 37 -4.41 -8.90 8.82
CA VAL A 37 -3.74 -7.84 8.08
C VAL A 37 -3.43 -6.67 9.01
N ARG A 38 -2.19 -6.61 9.50
CA ARG A 38 -1.74 -5.56 10.43
C ARG A 38 -1.54 -4.23 9.71
N VAL A 39 -2.49 -3.29 9.82
CA VAL A 39 -2.35 -1.91 9.36
C VAL A 39 -2.96 -0.96 10.39
N ALA A 40 -2.27 0.14 10.68
CA ALA A 40 -2.77 1.19 11.57
C ALA A 40 -3.21 2.42 10.75
N PRO A 41 -4.20 3.20 11.23
CA PRO A 41 -4.64 4.42 10.56
C PRO A 41 -3.50 5.42 10.30
N SER A 42 -2.62 5.61 11.28
CA SER A 42 -1.42 6.45 11.14
C SER A 42 -0.47 5.93 10.06
N THR A 43 -0.34 4.61 9.92
CA THR A 43 0.46 3.99 8.85
C THR A 43 -0.15 4.21 7.48
N TYR A 44 -1.48 4.15 7.36
CA TYR A 44 -2.19 4.45 6.13
C TYR A 44 -1.96 5.90 5.69
N TYR A 45 -2.20 6.88 6.57
CA TYR A 45 -1.97 8.28 6.23
C TYR A 45 -0.49 8.60 5.98
N ALA A 46 0.43 8.01 6.75
CA ALA A 46 1.85 8.14 6.48
C ALA A 46 2.25 7.54 5.13
N ASN A 47 1.64 6.43 4.71
CA ASN A 47 1.86 5.87 3.38
C ASN A 47 1.38 6.83 2.29
N LYS A 48 0.19 7.44 2.48
CA LYS A 48 -0.39 8.37 1.51
C LYS A 48 0.41 9.68 1.37
N ALA A 49 1.02 10.15 2.46
CA ALA A 49 1.83 11.35 2.47
C ALA A 49 3.28 11.13 2.01
N ARG A 50 3.75 9.88 1.88
CA ARG A 50 5.14 9.59 1.51
C ARG A 50 5.40 9.94 0.06
N THR A 51 6.48 10.68 -0.16
CA THR A 51 7.09 10.80 -1.48
C THR A 51 7.74 9.48 -1.89
N PRO A 52 7.81 9.19 -3.21
CA PRO A 52 8.53 8.02 -3.69
C PRO A 52 9.99 8.09 -3.24
N SER A 53 10.52 6.94 -2.81
CA SER A 53 11.92 6.86 -2.39
C SER A 53 12.86 7.09 -3.57
N ALA A 54 14.10 7.51 -3.32
CA ALA A 54 15.11 7.68 -4.37
C ALA A 54 15.34 6.41 -5.21
N ARG A 55 15.13 5.22 -4.61
CA ARG A 55 15.15 3.95 -5.33
C ARG A 55 13.92 3.77 -6.21
N ALA A 56 12.72 4.03 -5.70
CA ALA A 56 11.50 3.94 -6.49
C ALA A 56 11.53 4.89 -7.70
N CYS A 57 12.07 6.11 -7.54
CA CYS A 57 12.28 7.03 -8.65
C CYS A 57 13.26 6.47 -9.69
N ARG A 58 14.38 5.88 -9.25
CA ARG A 58 15.35 5.24 -10.16
C ARG A 58 14.75 4.04 -10.87
N ASP A 59 14.07 3.16 -10.15
CA ASP A 59 13.47 1.94 -10.70
C ASP A 59 12.36 2.28 -11.72
N ALA A 60 11.63 3.39 -11.53
CA ALA A 60 10.65 3.89 -12.49
C ALA A 60 11.26 4.33 -13.84
N VAL A 61 12.54 4.73 -13.85
CA VAL A 61 13.28 5.11 -15.07
C VAL A 61 14.00 3.89 -15.66
N ILE A 62 14.69 3.12 -14.83
CA ILE A 62 15.55 2.02 -15.26
C ILE A 62 14.72 0.78 -15.65
N GLY A 63 13.64 0.49 -14.92
CA GLY A 63 12.80 -0.69 -15.16
C GLY A 63 12.29 -0.79 -16.60
N PRO A 64 11.63 0.25 -17.15
CA PRO A 64 11.21 0.27 -18.54
C PRO A 64 12.37 0.16 -19.54
N ALA A 65 13.50 0.81 -19.27
CA ALA A 65 14.69 0.77 -20.13
C ALA A 65 15.28 -0.66 -20.25
N LEU A 66 15.18 -1.47 -19.20
CA LEU A 66 15.63 -2.87 -19.22
C LEU A 66 14.71 -3.79 -20.04
N GLN A 67 13.43 -3.42 -20.26
CA GLN A 67 12.50 -4.22 -21.07
C GLN A 67 12.70 -4.01 -22.58
N THR A 68 13.41 -2.95 -22.96
CA THR A 68 13.67 -2.58 -24.36
C THR A 68 15.03 -3.05 -24.90
N LEU A 69 15.79 -3.83 -24.10
CA LEU A 69 17.03 -4.51 -24.50
C LEU A 69 16.75 -5.92 -24.99
#